data_AF-A0A1V3RGV3-F1
#
_entry.id   AF-A0A1V3RGV3-F1
#
_cell.length_a   1.000
_cell.length_b   1.000
_cell.length_c   1.000
_cell.angle_alpha   90.00
_cell.angle_beta   90.00
_cell.angle_gamma   90.00
#
_symmetry.space_group_name_H-M   'P 1'
#
loop_
_entity.id
_entity.type
_entity.pdbx_description
1 polymer ?
#
loop_
_entity_poly.entity_id
_entity_poly.type
_entity_poly.pdbx_seq_one_letter_code
_entity_poly.pdbx_strand_id
1 'polypeptide(L)'
;MKKKYPFLLFLFLPFLSVIYCQNQLKSPSLTYPSGKIDLDGKEILFNDKMLNILFANKVGTAFGGSNDLSLQKFYASLDADDKSIAIGGNFDSRSGDESKKLNWVFSGGFKIKAKDKFATIYKNGDFQEDNIGATLKVSLIGNGIINITSTKSNQNRYENVLQNRTYLYDKYNKKASKFNTDELPDLILKNKTLKVTNPDEKDINKVIEEKEKEDFIALAKEEIDYLEKNKMYHFLWNHWYSFEIFTPFGENKYKTTNDIVNNPLEDIDFYAFTATLSGNTMLEYSRGQSIFIKGKLNLKNNNNVIVDNLTATPFQTTTLGYGGITVVTNSDDGYNTDFNQFLTTSLTIEPTFFFWKNTIGFSPSIEFNFGEYDKTNWKLGIPISLKDKEGKPKVNFEIQWKEVNTFTTSTHLLGISANFLFGELIN
;
A
#
# COMPACT_ATOMS: atom_id res chain seq x y z
N MET A 1 -24.87 73.23 48.03
CA MET A 1 -24.30 71.87 47.90
C MET A 1 -25.29 70.88 48.50
N LYS A 2 -25.96 70.08 47.65
CA LYS A 2 -27.15 69.27 47.99
C LYS A 2 -26.82 67.76 47.97
N LYS A 3 -27.14 67.11 49.10
CA LYS A 3 -27.77 65.80 49.35
C LYS A 3 -27.58 64.61 48.37
N LYS A 4 -27.12 63.49 48.99
CA LYS A 4 -27.52 62.06 48.91
C LYS A 4 -28.03 61.48 47.59
N TYR A 5 -27.46 60.33 47.17
CA TYR A 5 -28.20 59.11 46.82
C TYR A 5 -27.39 57.83 47.15
N PRO A 6 -28.03 56.75 47.63
CA PRO A 6 -27.44 55.44 47.84
C PRO A 6 -27.54 54.61 46.55
N PHE A 7 -26.44 53.98 46.10
CA PHE A 7 -26.48 53.15 44.89
C PHE A 7 -26.55 51.67 45.24
N LEU A 8 -27.78 51.17 45.07
CA LEU A 8 -28.19 49.87 44.56
C LEU A 8 -27.25 48.66 44.71
N LEU A 9 -27.69 47.77 45.60
CA LEU A 9 -27.46 46.33 45.64
C LEU A 9 -27.78 45.70 44.26
N PHE A 10 -26.78 45.29 43.49
CA PHE A 10 -27.01 44.40 42.33
C PHE A 10 -26.94 42.95 42.81
N LEU A 11 -28.09 42.27 42.73
CA LEU A 11 -28.23 40.83 42.89
C LEU A 11 -27.26 40.09 41.96
N PHE A 12 -26.26 39.44 42.53
CA PHE A 12 -25.61 38.28 41.92
C PHE A 12 -26.57 37.09 42.03
N LEU A 13 -27.45 36.93 41.04
CA LEU A 13 -28.15 35.66 40.80
C LEU A 13 -27.25 34.77 39.93
N PRO A 14 -27.19 33.45 40.22
CA PRO A 14 -26.09 32.59 39.83
C PRO A 14 -26.23 32.13 38.37
N PHE A 15 -25.28 32.53 37.52
CA PHE A 15 -24.93 31.77 36.31
C PHE A 15 -24.08 30.54 36.67
N LEU A 16 -24.56 29.71 37.61
CA LEU A 16 -23.98 28.41 37.97
C LEU A 16 -24.97 27.30 37.63
N SER A 17 -25.26 27.12 36.34
CA SER A 17 -25.94 25.91 35.85
C SER A 17 -25.69 25.64 34.36
N VAL A 18 -24.52 26.04 33.83
CA VAL A 18 -24.11 25.71 32.45
C VAL A 18 -22.72 25.07 32.43
N ILE A 19 -22.46 24.08 33.28
CA ILE A 19 -21.30 23.17 33.10
C ILE A 19 -21.64 21.81 33.73
N TYR A 20 -22.48 20.97 33.13
CA TYR A 20 -22.57 19.52 33.45
C TYR A 20 -23.28 18.70 32.35
N CYS A 21 -22.98 18.97 31.08
CA CYS A 21 -23.55 18.18 29.97
C CYS A 21 -22.48 17.64 29.02
N GLN A 22 -21.45 16.98 29.56
CA GLN A 22 -20.39 16.34 28.75
C GLN A 22 -19.98 14.93 29.18
N ASN A 23 -20.66 14.29 30.14
CA ASN A 23 -20.23 12.98 30.67
C ASN A 23 -21.24 11.87 30.36
N GLN A 24 -21.61 11.67 29.10
CA GLN A 24 -22.39 10.50 28.68
C GLN A 24 -21.85 9.98 27.36
N LEU A 25 -21.77 8.66 27.25
CA LEU A 25 -21.47 7.97 26.00
C LEU A 25 -22.58 8.28 25.01
N LYS A 26 -22.26 8.97 23.92
CA LYS A 26 -23.18 9.18 22.80
C LYS A 26 -23.20 7.93 21.94
N SER A 27 -24.40 7.50 21.57
CA SER A 27 -24.54 6.41 20.62
C SER A 27 -23.90 6.79 19.27
N PRO A 28 -23.18 5.86 18.61
CA PRO A 28 -22.74 6.03 17.25
C PRO A 28 -23.87 6.37 16.26
N SER A 29 -25.13 6.06 16.57
CA SER A 29 -26.28 6.43 15.74
C SER A 29 -26.44 7.95 15.56
N LEU A 30 -25.89 8.76 16.48
CA LEU A 30 -25.91 10.22 16.43
C LEU A 30 -24.74 10.78 15.63
N THR A 31 -23.59 10.12 15.65
CA THR A 31 -22.37 10.56 14.97
C THR A 31 -22.24 9.99 13.56
N TYR A 32 -22.86 8.84 13.28
CA TYR A 32 -22.82 8.20 11.96
C TYR A 32 -23.53 9.01 10.86
N PRO A 33 -24.69 9.66 11.11
CA PRO A 33 -25.30 10.56 10.14
C PRO A 33 -24.48 11.83 9.89
N SER A 34 -23.71 12.28 10.90
CA SER A 34 -22.83 13.45 10.74
C SER A 34 -21.70 13.10 9.77
N GLY A 35 -21.73 13.69 8.57
CA GLY A 35 -20.81 13.35 7.47
C GLY A 35 -21.46 12.59 6.30
N LYS A 36 -22.79 12.51 6.23
CA LYS A 36 -23.53 12.00 5.07
C LYS A 36 -23.89 13.07 4.05
N ILE A 37 -23.17 14.19 3.99
CA ILE A 37 -23.46 15.26 3.02
C ILE A 37 -22.27 15.33 2.08
N ASP A 38 -22.51 15.16 0.77
CA ASP A 38 -21.46 15.34 -0.24
C ASP A 38 -21.14 16.83 -0.49
N LEU A 39 -20.18 17.10 -1.37
CA LEU A 39 -19.76 18.46 -1.73
C LEU A 39 -20.89 19.30 -2.38
N ASP A 40 -21.93 18.63 -2.91
CA ASP A 40 -23.10 19.25 -3.54
C ASP A 40 -24.27 19.42 -2.55
N GLY A 41 -24.09 19.05 -1.27
CA GLY A 41 -25.14 19.13 -0.25
C GLY A 41 -26.14 17.97 -0.27
N LYS A 42 -25.88 16.89 -1.02
CA LYS A 42 -26.78 15.73 -1.12
C LYS A 42 -26.47 14.70 -0.05
N GLU A 43 -27.52 14.04 0.43
CA GLU A 43 -27.37 12.95 1.38
C GLU A 43 -26.78 11.70 0.70
N ILE A 44 -25.58 11.30 1.11
CA ILE A 44 -24.93 10.06 0.68
C ILE A 44 -25.26 8.92 1.65
N LEU A 45 -25.43 7.70 1.13
CA LEU A 45 -25.91 6.60 1.96
C LEU A 45 -24.92 6.21 3.07
N PHE A 46 -23.64 6.26 2.77
CA PHE A 46 -22.54 5.91 3.67
C PHE A 46 -21.71 7.16 3.97
N ASN A 47 -21.30 7.32 5.22
CA ASN A 47 -20.36 8.38 5.56
C ASN A 47 -18.93 7.99 5.14
N ASP A 48 -18.07 8.99 5.02
CA ASP A 48 -16.68 8.78 4.62
C ASP A 48 -15.95 7.79 5.55
N LYS A 49 -16.18 7.86 6.86
CA LYS A 49 -15.50 7.01 7.84
C LYS A 49 -15.74 5.52 7.60
N MET A 50 -16.97 5.11 7.29
CA MET A 50 -17.31 3.73 6.96
C MET A 50 -16.68 3.32 5.62
N LEU A 51 -16.74 4.20 4.61
CA LEU A 51 -16.09 3.95 3.32
C LEU A 51 -14.58 3.75 3.48
N ASN A 52 -13.94 4.51 4.38
CA ASN A 52 -12.51 4.40 4.66
C ASN A 52 -12.16 3.03 5.23
N ILE A 53 -12.95 2.53 6.19
CA ILE A 53 -12.75 1.19 6.76
C ILE A 53 -12.91 0.12 5.67
N LEU A 54 -13.95 0.22 4.84
CA LEU A 54 -14.19 -0.73 3.75
C LEU A 54 -13.04 -0.74 2.75
N PHE A 55 -12.68 0.44 2.22
CA PHE A 55 -11.71 0.53 1.15
C PHE A 55 -10.27 0.32 1.62
N ALA A 56 -9.92 0.62 2.87
CA ALA A 56 -8.64 0.21 3.44
C ALA A 56 -8.51 -1.32 3.41
N ASN A 57 -9.53 -2.05 3.87
CA ASN A 57 -9.53 -3.51 3.83
C ASN A 57 -9.43 -4.07 2.40
N LYS A 58 -10.16 -3.48 1.45
CA LYS A 58 -10.13 -3.91 0.04
C LYS A 58 -8.80 -3.63 -0.65
N VAL A 59 -8.25 -2.45 -0.43
CA VAL A 59 -6.97 -2.04 -1.02
C VAL A 59 -5.82 -2.85 -0.42
N GLY A 60 -5.80 -3.05 0.90
CA GLY A 60 -4.77 -3.88 1.55
C GLY A 60 -4.80 -5.36 1.17
N THR A 61 -5.90 -5.83 0.57
CA THR A 61 -6.06 -7.20 0.08
C THR A 61 -5.97 -7.31 -1.45
N ALA A 62 -6.01 -6.18 -2.16
CA ALA A 62 -5.83 -6.13 -3.60
C ALA A 62 -4.34 -6.28 -3.94
N PHE A 63 -3.96 -7.48 -4.40
CA PHE A 63 -2.69 -7.78 -5.05
C PHE A 63 -1.42 -7.23 -4.38
N GLY A 64 -0.81 -8.05 -3.54
CA GLY A 64 0.58 -7.86 -3.18
C GLY A 64 1.46 -8.24 -4.36
N GLY A 65 1.86 -7.29 -5.21
CA GLY A 65 3.17 -7.26 -5.87
C GLY A 65 4.09 -6.29 -5.12
N SER A 66 5.41 -6.36 -5.30
CA SER A 66 6.40 -5.41 -4.73
C SER A 66 6.07 -3.95 -5.07
N ASN A 67 5.41 -3.73 -6.22
CA ASN A 67 5.03 -2.43 -6.77
C ASN A 67 3.59 -1.99 -6.43
N ASP A 68 2.86 -2.73 -5.61
CA ASP A 68 1.47 -2.41 -5.25
C ASP A 68 1.37 -1.64 -3.93
N LEU A 69 0.17 -1.14 -3.62
CA LEU A 69 -0.09 -0.44 -2.38
C LEU A 69 -0.22 -1.46 -1.25
N SER A 70 0.83 -1.61 -0.44
CA SER A 70 0.75 -2.41 0.78
C SER A 70 0.30 -1.52 1.94
N LEU A 71 -0.73 -1.95 2.65
CA LEU A 71 -1.09 -1.37 3.95
C LEU A 71 -0.45 -2.13 5.11
N GLN A 72 0.49 -3.05 4.88
CA GLN A 72 1.16 -3.76 5.98
C GLN A 72 2.12 -2.83 6.72
N LYS A 73 2.13 -2.84 8.05
CA LYS A 73 2.96 -1.90 8.83
C LYS A 73 4.44 -2.07 8.53
N PHE A 74 4.85 -3.33 8.46
CA PHE A 74 6.16 -3.75 7.99
C PHE A 74 5.92 -4.73 6.86
N TYR A 75 6.77 -4.67 5.84
CA TYR A 75 6.72 -5.62 4.74
C TYR A 75 8.09 -6.21 4.50
N ALA A 76 8.09 -7.47 4.08
CA ALA A 76 9.21 -8.12 3.44
C ALA A 76 8.65 -8.76 2.17
N SER A 77 9.24 -8.45 1.01
CA SER A 77 8.84 -9.03 -0.26
C SER A 77 10.04 -9.59 -0.99
N LEU A 78 9.84 -10.74 -1.62
CA LEU A 78 10.77 -11.33 -2.57
C LEU A 78 10.21 -11.05 -3.96
N ASP A 79 10.98 -10.36 -4.79
CA ASP A 79 10.65 -10.11 -6.18
C ASP A 79 11.54 -10.97 -7.08
N ALA A 80 10.94 -11.98 -7.70
CA ALA A 80 11.67 -12.88 -8.59
C ALA A 80 12.03 -12.22 -9.93
N ASP A 81 11.26 -11.23 -10.38
CA ASP A 81 11.51 -10.52 -11.64
C ASP A 81 12.69 -9.55 -11.50
N ASP A 82 12.76 -8.85 -10.36
CA ASP A 82 13.86 -7.92 -10.02
C ASP A 82 15.02 -8.63 -9.29
N LYS A 83 14.90 -9.94 -9.04
CA LYS A 83 15.82 -10.76 -8.23
C LYS A 83 16.20 -10.03 -6.93
N SER A 84 15.22 -9.46 -6.25
CA SER A 84 15.46 -8.58 -5.11
C SER A 84 14.64 -8.97 -3.89
N ILE A 85 15.17 -8.66 -2.71
CA ILE A 85 14.47 -8.73 -1.44
C ILE A 85 14.26 -7.28 -1.00
N ALA A 86 13.01 -6.89 -0.78
CA ALA A 86 12.69 -5.59 -0.21
C ALA A 86 12.19 -5.77 1.23
N ILE A 87 12.67 -4.93 2.13
CA ILE A 87 12.21 -4.83 3.51
C ILE A 87 11.89 -3.37 3.83
N GLY A 88 10.80 -3.10 4.53
CA GLY A 88 10.44 -1.73 4.82
C GLY A 88 9.24 -1.58 5.73
N GLY A 89 8.79 -0.34 5.85
CA GLY A 89 7.63 0.03 6.63
C GLY A 89 6.71 0.97 5.87
N ASN A 90 5.44 0.95 6.27
CA ASN A 90 4.42 1.86 5.77
C ASN A 90 3.94 2.78 6.92
N PHE A 91 3.65 4.02 6.56
CA PHE A 91 3.07 5.04 7.42
C PHE A 91 1.89 5.65 6.70
N ASP A 92 0.80 5.89 7.40
CA ASP A 92 -0.41 6.40 6.77
C ASP A 92 -0.95 7.66 7.45
N SER A 93 -1.88 8.31 6.75
CA SER A 93 -2.53 9.53 7.22
C SER A 93 -3.47 9.35 8.41
N ARG A 94 -3.74 8.11 8.84
CA ARG A 94 -4.72 7.81 9.91
C ARG A 94 -4.09 7.94 11.29
N SER A 95 -2.77 7.76 11.41
CA SER A 95 -2.05 7.81 12.68
C SER A 95 -2.66 6.86 13.74
N GLY A 96 -3.06 5.65 13.31
CA GLY A 96 -3.71 4.63 14.17
C GLY A 96 -5.20 4.86 14.43
N ASP A 97 -5.86 5.73 13.65
CA ASP A 97 -7.31 5.91 13.70
C ASP A 97 -8.00 5.29 12.48
N GLU A 98 -8.46 4.05 12.63
CA GLU A 98 -9.21 3.31 11.60
C GLU A 98 -10.42 4.09 11.03
N SER A 99 -11.02 5.01 11.80
CA SER A 99 -12.19 5.77 11.38
C SER A 99 -11.85 6.95 10.46
N LYS A 100 -10.58 7.36 10.41
CA LYS A 100 -10.12 8.45 9.54
C LYS A 100 -9.91 7.96 8.12
N LYS A 101 -9.98 8.91 7.19
CA LYS A 101 -9.67 8.64 5.79
C LYS A 101 -8.21 8.30 5.60
N LEU A 102 -7.99 7.16 4.94
CA LEU A 102 -6.73 6.84 4.31
C LEU A 102 -6.58 7.73 3.08
N ASN A 103 -5.90 8.86 3.23
CA ASN A 103 -5.63 9.81 2.14
C ASN A 103 -4.30 9.50 1.46
N TRP A 104 -3.31 9.11 2.25
CA TRP A 104 -1.99 8.80 1.74
C TRP A 104 -1.32 7.69 2.56
N VAL A 105 -0.42 6.99 1.88
CA VAL A 105 0.52 6.01 2.47
C VAL A 105 1.91 6.36 1.99
N PHE A 106 2.82 6.51 2.93
CA PHE A 106 4.25 6.63 2.69
C PHE A 106 4.90 5.28 3.00
N SER A 107 5.65 4.75 2.04
CA SER A 107 6.43 3.53 2.19
C SER A 107 7.91 3.89 2.09
N GLY A 108 8.69 3.42 3.05
CA GLY A 108 10.15 3.54 3.02
C GLY A 108 10.78 2.18 3.30
N GLY A 109 11.86 1.86 2.61
CA GLY A 109 12.52 0.58 2.81
C GLY A 109 13.87 0.47 2.11
N PHE A 110 14.47 -0.70 2.27
CA PHE A 110 15.68 -1.12 1.60
C PHE A 110 15.36 -2.24 0.63
N LYS A 111 15.98 -2.21 -0.54
CA LYS A 111 15.92 -3.27 -1.54
C LYS A 111 17.33 -3.80 -1.76
N ILE A 112 17.47 -5.11 -1.67
CA ILE A 112 18.73 -5.83 -1.77
C ILE A 112 18.65 -6.70 -3.03
N LYS A 113 19.57 -6.51 -3.97
CA LYS A 113 19.68 -7.33 -5.17
C LYS A 113 20.39 -8.65 -4.85
N ALA A 114 19.83 -9.75 -5.33
CA ALA A 114 20.44 -11.07 -5.28
C ALA A 114 21.16 -11.35 -6.60
N LYS A 115 22.42 -10.91 -6.70
CA LYS A 115 23.32 -11.33 -7.80
C LYS A 115 23.65 -12.80 -7.58
N ASP A 116 23.38 -13.66 -8.56
CA ASP A 116 23.68 -15.10 -8.54
C ASP A 116 23.00 -15.93 -7.43
N LYS A 117 21.69 -15.73 -7.23
CA LYS A 117 20.84 -16.53 -6.31
C LYS A 117 21.13 -16.31 -4.82
N PHE A 118 22.07 -15.41 -4.47
CA PHE A 118 22.37 -15.05 -3.09
C PHE A 118 22.52 -13.52 -2.92
N ALA A 119 21.80 -12.95 -1.95
CA ALA A 119 21.87 -11.53 -1.64
C ALA A 119 23.09 -11.24 -0.75
N THR A 120 24.22 -10.85 -1.35
CA THR A 120 25.44 -10.51 -0.61
C THR A 120 25.37 -9.08 -0.10
N ILE A 121 25.32 -8.90 1.21
CA ILE A 121 25.26 -7.59 1.90
C ILE A 121 26.65 -7.13 2.35
N TYR A 122 27.50 -8.08 2.73
CA TYR A 122 28.83 -7.83 3.30
C TYR A 122 29.80 -8.90 2.82
N LYS A 123 30.98 -8.48 2.35
CA LYS A 123 32.03 -9.38 1.86
C LYS A 123 33.39 -8.82 2.21
N ASN A 124 34.24 -9.67 2.79
CA ASN A 124 35.66 -9.36 3.06
C ASN A 124 35.95 -8.08 3.86
N GLY A 125 35.07 -7.66 4.76
CA GLY A 125 35.26 -6.41 5.51
C GLY A 125 34.39 -5.25 5.04
N ASP A 126 33.84 -5.35 3.83
CA ASP A 126 33.21 -4.24 3.13
C ASP A 126 31.74 -4.50 2.82
N PHE A 127 30.94 -3.45 3.01
CA PHE A 127 29.53 -3.44 2.65
C PHE A 127 29.38 -3.34 1.13
N GLN A 128 28.48 -4.14 0.57
CA GLN A 128 28.26 -4.19 -0.88
C GLN A 128 27.20 -3.15 -1.26
N GLU A 129 27.60 -1.87 -1.25
CA GLU A 129 26.73 -0.70 -1.47
C GLU A 129 26.01 -0.71 -2.83
N ASP A 130 26.58 -1.38 -3.84
CA ASP A 130 26.04 -1.53 -5.19
C ASP A 130 24.86 -2.53 -5.26
N ASN A 131 24.74 -3.42 -4.27
CA ASN A 131 23.70 -4.43 -4.16
C ASN A 131 22.52 -3.98 -3.30
N ILE A 132 22.60 -2.81 -2.66
CA ILE A 132 21.60 -2.35 -1.69
C ILE A 132 21.18 -0.94 -2.07
N GLY A 133 19.88 -0.68 -2.03
CA GLY A 133 19.35 0.65 -2.27
C GLY A 133 18.17 0.98 -1.37
N ALA A 134 17.83 2.26 -1.31
CA ALA A 134 16.63 2.74 -0.67
C ALA A 134 15.48 2.82 -1.68
N THR A 135 14.27 2.51 -1.23
CA THR A 135 13.03 2.84 -1.93
C THR A 135 12.19 3.78 -1.07
N LEU A 136 11.64 4.80 -1.72
CA LEU A 136 10.68 5.73 -1.14
C LEU A 136 9.47 5.81 -2.05
N LYS A 137 8.28 5.61 -1.48
CA LYS A 137 7.02 5.62 -2.22
C LYS A 137 5.98 6.45 -1.48
N VAL A 138 5.28 7.31 -2.19
CA VAL A 138 4.10 8.02 -1.70
C VAL A 138 2.92 7.58 -2.54
N SER A 139 1.86 7.12 -1.90
CA SER A 139 0.61 6.75 -2.55
C SER A 139 -0.52 7.66 -2.07
N LEU A 140 -1.27 8.25 -3.00
CA LEU A 140 -2.47 9.05 -2.76
C LEU A 140 -3.69 8.22 -3.08
N ILE A 141 -4.61 8.11 -2.12
CA ILE A 141 -5.77 7.23 -2.22
C ILE A 141 -7.01 8.05 -2.54
N GLY A 142 -7.74 7.60 -3.56
CA GLY A 142 -8.98 8.20 -3.99
C GLY A 142 -10.14 7.96 -3.02
N ASN A 143 -11.28 8.59 -3.33
CA ASN A 143 -12.54 8.29 -2.69
C ASN A 143 -13.15 7.07 -3.37
N GLY A 144 -13.29 5.98 -2.63
CA GLY A 144 -13.97 4.80 -3.14
C GLY A 144 -15.49 5.00 -3.22
N ILE A 145 -16.14 4.26 -4.12
CA ILE A 145 -17.57 4.35 -4.40
C ILE A 145 -18.21 2.98 -4.22
N ILE A 146 -19.34 2.94 -3.51
CA ILE A 146 -20.22 1.77 -3.45
C ILE A 146 -21.40 2.01 -4.38
N ASN A 147 -21.53 1.21 -5.43
CA ASN A 147 -22.72 1.22 -6.26
C ASN A 147 -23.73 0.23 -5.67
N ILE A 148 -24.92 0.72 -5.35
CA ILE A 148 -25.97 -0.04 -4.65
C ILE A 148 -27.21 -0.23 -5.53
N THR A 149 -27.08 0.10 -6.82
CA THR A 149 -28.21 0.02 -7.74
C THR A 149 -28.66 -1.43 -7.88
N SER A 150 -29.97 -1.62 -7.91
CA SER A 150 -30.59 -2.94 -8.00
C SER A 150 -30.82 -3.25 -9.47
N THR A 151 -30.15 -4.27 -10.00
CA THR A 151 -30.30 -4.72 -11.39
C THR A 151 -31.44 -5.73 -11.57
N LYS A 152 -32.10 -6.13 -10.48
CA LYS A 152 -33.24 -7.07 -10.48
C LYS A 152 -34.39 -6.45 -9.68
N SER A 153 -35.62 -6.60 -10.16
CA SER A 153 -36.84 -6.03 -9.54
C SER A 153 -37.08 -6.52 -8.11
N ASN A 154 -36.59 -7.70 -7.74
CA ASN A 154 -36.91 -8.36 -6.47
C ASN A 154 -35.85 -8.21 -5.38
N GLN A 155 -34.81 -7.39 -5.60
CA GLN A 155 -33.72 -7.26 -4.64
C GLN A 155 -33.40 -5.79 -4.41
N ASN A 156 -34.22 -5.11 -3.59
CA ASN A 156 -34.01 -3.71 -3.25
C ASN A 156 -32.84 -3.57 -2.27
N ARG A 157 -31.61 -3.54 -2.80
CA ARG A 157 -30.38 -3.46 -2.00
C ARG A 157 -30.36 -2.23 -1.11
N TYR A 158 -30.83 -1.09 -1.63
CA TYR A 158 -30.85 0.18 -0.92
C TYR A 158 -31.73 0.10 0.34
N GLU A 159 -32.97 -0.36 0.21
CA GLU A 159 -33.89 -0.50 1.34
C GLU A 159 -33.38 -1.52 2.37
N ASN A 160 -32.82 -2.64 1.92
CA ASN A 160 -32.26 -3.65 2.82
C ASN A 160 -31.07 -3.12 3.64
N VAL A 161 -30.24 -2.24 3.05
CA VAL A 161 -29.15 -1.58 3.77
C VAL A 161 -29.69 -0.59 4.79
N LEU A 162 -30.72 0.19 4.43
CA LEU A 162 -31.37 1.10 5.36
C LEU A 162 -32.01 0.36 6.55
N GLN A 163 -32.72 -0.74 6.31
CA GLN A 163 -33.33 -1.54 7.37
C GLN A 163 -32.29 -2.13 8.32
N ASN A 164 -31.21 -2.71 7.77
CA ASN A 164 -30.11 -3.21 8.59
C ASN A 164 -29.47 -2.08 9.41
N ARG A 165 -29.29 -0.89 8.84
CA ARG A 165 -28.76 0.27 9.55
C ARG A 165 -29.67 0.70 10.69
N THR A 166 -30.99 0.74 10.48
CA THR A 166 -31.95 1.05 11.56
C THR A 166 -31.85 0.04 12.70
N TYR A 167 -31.72 -1.25 12.37
CA TYR A 167 -31.47 -2.29 13.37
C TYR A 167 -30.16 -2.07 14.14
N LEU A 168 -29.06 -1.76 13.44
CA LEU A 168 -27.78 -1.45 14.08
C LEU A 168 -27.87 -0.20 14.97
N TYR A 169 -28.57 0.85 14.52
CA TYR A 169 -28.76 2.05 15.33
C TYR A 169 -29.50 1.75 16.64
N ASP A 170 -30.57 0.95 16.60
CA ASP A 170 -31.29 0.53 17.81
C ASP A 170 -30.39 -0.29 18.75
N LYS A 171 -29.62 -1.24 18.19
CA LYS A 171 -28.65 -2.05 18.94
C LYS A 171 -27.62 -1.18 19.68
N TYR A 172 -27.00 -0.23 18.98
CA TYR A 172 -25.97 0.63 19.57
C TYR A 172 -26.55 1.74 20.47
N ASN A 173 -27.79 2.19 20.24
CA ASN A 173 -28.51 3.04 21.18
C ASN A 173 -28.72 2.34 22.52
N LYS A 174 -29.23 1.11 22.50
CA LYS A 174 -29.42 0.29 23.71
C LYS A 174 -28.11 0.04 24.42
N LYS A 175 -27.03 -0.24 23.67
CA LYS A 175 -25.67 -0.41 24.22
C LYS A 175 -25.20 0.86 24.94
N ALA A 176 -25.34 2.03 24.33
CA ALA A 176 -24.94 3.29 24.92
C ALA A 176 -25.78 3.65 26.15
N SER A 177 -27.10 3.45 26.10
CA SER A 177 -27.98 3.66 27.26
C SER A 177 -27.62 2.74 28.42
N LYS A 178 -27.33 1.46 28.14
CA LYS A 178 -26.91 0.49 29.16
C LYS A 178 -25.58 0.90 29.78
N PHE A 179 -24.58 1.28 28.98
CA PHE A 179 -23.29 1.76 29.50
C PHE A 179 -23.47 2.99 30.40
N ASN A 180 -24.27 3.96 29.98
CA ASN A 180 -24.53 5.19 30.74
C ASN A 180 -25.27 4.95 32.07
N THR A 181 -26.06 3.87 32.17
CA THR A 181 -26.86 3.56 33.35
C THR A 181 -26.15 2.59 34.30
N ASP A 182 -25.51 1.56 33.75
CA ASP A 182 -24.95 0.45 34.53
C ASP A 182 -23.44 0.62 34.81
N GLU A 183 -22.66 1.14 33.85
CA GLU A 183 -21.18 1.09 33.91
C GLU A 183 -20.53 2.44 34.20
N LEU A 184 -21.09 3.52 33.63
CA LEU A 184 -20.52 4.86 33.72
C LEU A 184 -20.46 5.42 35.15
N PRO A 185 -21.48 5.23 36.02
CA PRO A 185 -21.41 5.70 37.41
C PRO A 185 -20.21 5.14 38.18
N ASP A 186 -19.95 3.83 38.03
CA ASP A 186 -18.84 3.14 38.66
C ASP A 186 -17.49 3.58 38.09
N LEU A 187 -17.42 3.79 36.77
CA LEU A 187 -16.23 4.34 36.10
C LEU A 187 -15.91 5.76 36.58
N ILE A 188 -16.91 6.62 36.74
CA ILE A 188 -16.72 7.98 37.26
C ILE A 188 -16.19 7.93 38.70
N LEU A 189 -16.77 7.06 39.54
CA LEU A 189 -16.33 6.91 40.93
C LEU A 189 -14.88 6.42 40.99
N LYS A 190 -14.56 5.37 40.23
CA LYS A 190 -13.21 4.81 40.14
C LYS A 190 -12.19 5.82 39.62
N ASN A 191 -12.52 6.57 38.56
CA ASN A 191 -11.62 7.58 37.99
C ASN A 191 -11.33 8.71 38.98
N LYS A 192 -12.34 9.17 39.73
CA LYS A 192 -12.15 10.15 40.81
C LYS A 192 -11.21 9.63 41.89
N THR A 193 -11.37 8.39 42.33
CA THR A 193 -10.49 7.79 43.34
C THR A 193 -9.06 7.64 42.82
N LEU A 194 -8.88 7.17 41.59
CA LEU A 194 -7.56 6.93 41.00
C LEU A 194 -6.81 8.22 40.68
N LYS A 195 -7.47 9.27 40.16
CA LYS A 195 -6.82 10.57 39.89
C LYS A 195 -6.26 11.25 41.14
N VAL A 196 -6.84 10.98 42.31
CA VAL A 196 -6.30 11.47 43.59
C VAL A 196 -4.96 10.81 43.91
N THR A 197 -4.80 9.54 43.56
CA THR A 197 -3.61 8.72 43.85
C THR A 197 -2.58 8.68 42.72
N ASN A 198 -3.02 8.92 41.48
CA ASN A 198 -2.22 8.89 40.26
C ASN A 198 -2.68 10.03 39.34
N PRO A 199 -2.03 11.21 39.39
CA PRO A 199 -2.41 12.36 38.57
C PRO A 199 -2.35 12.12 37.06
N ASP A 200 -1.59 11.12 36.62
CA ASP A 200 -1.43 10.74 35.20
C ASP A 200 -2.57 9.85 34.69
N GLU A 201 -3.52 9.45 35.54
CA GLU A 201 -4.68 8.65 35.16
C GLU A 201 -5.51 9.39 34.08
N LYS A 202 -5.90 8.66 33.03
CA LYS A 202 -6.65 9.23 31.90
C LYS A 202 -7.93 9.92 32.39
N ASP A 203 -8.26 11.04 31.76
CA ASP A 203 -9.53 11.72 32.00
C ASP A 203 -10.72 10.82 31.62
N ILE A 204 -11.76 10.81 32.44
CA ILE A 204 -13.00 10.06 32.14
C ILE A 204 -13.57 10.44 30.78
N ASN A 205 -13.43 11.70 30.35
CA ASN A 205 -13.88 12.14 29.04
C ASN A 205 -13.09 11.47 27.91
N LYS A 206 -11.77 11.29 28.08
CA LYS A 206 -10.95 10.53 27.11
C LYS A 206 -11.36 9.06 27.05
N VAL A 207 -11.72 8.46 28.18
CA VAL A 207 -12.22 7.07 28.24
C VAL A 207 -13.56 6.95 27.50
N ILE A 208 -14.47 7.90 27.71
CA ILE A 208 -15.76 7.95 26.99
C ILE A 208 -15.52 8.14 25.49
N GLU A 209 -14.67 9.08 25.09
CA GLU A 209 -14.33 9.32 23.67
C GLU A 209 -13.72 8.08 22.99
N GLU A 210 -12.81 7.37 23.68
CA GLU A 210 -12.24 6.10 23.21
C GLU A 210 -13.35 5.05 23.01
N LYS A 211 -14.34 4.99 23.92
CA LYS A 211 -15.48 4.08 23.83
C LYS A 211 -16.45 4.45 22.70
N GLU A 212 -16.75 5.74 22.51
CA GLU A 212 -17.58 6.22 21.39
C GLU A 212 -16.96 5.82 20.05
N LYS A 213 -15.64 5.97 19.94
CA LYS A 213 -14.87 5.57 18.75
C LYS A 213 -14.90 4.05 18.53
N GLU A 214 -14.70 3.26 19.57
CA GLU A 214 -14.78 1.80 19.51
C GLU A 214 -16.15 1.33 19.01
N ASP A 215 -17.22 1.87 19.61
CA ASP A 215 -18.59 1.53 19.23
C ASP A 215 -18.93 1.97 17.81
N PHE A 216 -18.41 3.13 17.36
CA PHE A 216 -18.56 3.59 15.98
C PHE A 216 -17.89 2.63 14.98
N ILE A 217 -16.63 2.25 15.25
CA ILE A 217 -15.88 1.33 14.39
C ILE A 217 -16.58 -0.04 14.34
N ALA A 218 -17.08 -0.52 15.48
CA ALA A 218 -17.81 -1.78 15.55
C ALA A 218 -19.12 -1.73 14.74
N LEU A 219 -19.90 -0.65 14.83
CA LEU A 219 -21.10 -0.45 14.02
C LEU A 219 -20.76 -0.45 12.52
N ALA A 220 -19.74 0.30 12.12
CA ALA A 220 -19.31 0.38 10.73
C ALA A 220 -18.85 -0.98 10.18
N LYS A 221 -18.07 -1.74 10.97
CA LYS A 221 -17.64 -3.11 10.61
C LYS A 221 -18.83 -4.07 10.46
N GLU A 222 -19.80 -4.03 11.37
CA GLU A 222 -21.02 -4.85 11.26
C GLU A 222 -21.85 -4.51 10.00
N GLU A 223 -21.94 -3.24 9.64
CA GLU A 223 -22.62 -2.83 8.41
C GLU A 223 -21.86 -3.26 7.16
N ILE A 224 -20.53 -3.10 7.13
CA ILE A 224 -19.66 -3.61 6.06
C ILE A 224 -19.84 -5.11 5.88
N ASP A 225 -19.77 -5.87 6.97
CA ASP A 225 -19.98 -7.31 6.98
C ASP A 225 -21.33 -7.70 6.38
N TYR A 226 -22.39 -6.96 6.73
CA TYR A 226 -23.71 -7.17 6.14
C TYR A 226 -23.71 -6.92 4.63
N LEU A 227 -23.06 -5.85 4.16
CA LEU A 227 -22.95 -5.55 2.72
C LEU A 227 -22.26 -6.68 1.96
N GLU A 228 -21.15 -7.18 2.49
CA GLU A 228 -20.32 -8.19 1.84
C GLU A 228 -20.97 -9.58 1.86
N LYS A 229 -21.38 -10.05 3.05
CA LYS A 229 -21.97 -11.38 3.23
C LYS A 229 -23.26 -11.54 2.41
N ASN A 230 -24.07 -10.48 2.35
CA ASN A 230 -25.36 -10.51 1.66
C ASN A 230 -25.31 -9.93 0.23
N LYS A 231 -24.13 -9.53 -0.26
CA LYS A 231 -23.94 -8.99 -1.63
C LYS A 231 -24.84 -7.79 -1.91
N MET A 232 -24.94 -6.86 -0.95
CA MET A 232 -25.81 -5.68 -1.00
C MET A 232 -25.18 -4.50 -1.74
N TYR A 233 -24.32 -4.79 -2.71
CA TYR A 233 -23.78 -3.83 -3.67
C TYR A 233 -23.80 -4.44 -5.07
N HIS A 234 -23.77 -3.60 -6.09
CA HIS A 234 -23.50 -4.02 -7.47
C HIS A 234 -21.99 -4.12 -7.70
N PHE A 235 -21.27 -3.05 -7.41
CA PHE A 235 -19.81 -3.00 -7.44
C PHE A 235 -19.24 -2.04 -6.40
N LEU A 236 -17.98 -2.27 -6.04
CA LEU A 236 -17.11 -1.38 -5.29
C LEU A 236 -16.04 -0.86 -6.24
N TRP A 237 -15.77 0.43 -6.23
CA TRP A 237 -14.73 1.02 -7.06
C TRP A 237 -13.79 1.86 -6.21
N ASN A 238 -12.48 1.77 -6.47
CA ASN A 238 -11.51 2.68 -5.89
C ASN A 238 -10.33 2.90 -6.86
N HIS A 239 -9.52 3.90 -6.55
CA HIS A 239 -8.31 4.21 -7.30
C HIS A 239 -7.25 4.83 -6.39
N TRP A 240 -5.99 4.73 -6.80
CA TRP A 240 -4.87 5.37 -6.13
C TRP A 240 -3.74 5.65 -7.12
N TYR A 241 -2.94 6.66 -6.78
CA TYR A 241 -1.77 7.07 -7.55
C TYR A 241 -0.54 6.94 -6.67
N SER A 242 0.55 6.42 -7.20
CA SER A 242 1.78 6.28 -6.44
C SER A 242 2.96 6.85 -7.21
N PHE A 243 3.83 7.56 -6.50
CA PHE A 243 5.14 7.96 -6.97
C PHE A 243 6.20 7.23 -6.15
N GLU A 244 7.13 6.56 -6.81
CA GLU A 244 8.16 5.74 -6.20
C GLU A 244 9.53 6.10 -6.80
N ILE A 245 10.54 6.20 -5.93
CA ILE A 245 11.94 6.34 -6.31
C ILE A 245 12.72 5.21 -5.67
N PHE A 246 13.54 4.52 -6.47
CA PHE A 246 14.55 3.58 -6.04
C PHE A 246 15.93 4.06 -6.44
N THR A 247 16.87 4.02 -5.49
CA THR A 247 18.25 4.45 -5.68
C THR A 247 19.20 3.51 -4.92
N PRO A 248 20.23 2.91 -5.56
CA PRO A 248 21.28 2.16 -4.90
C PRO A 248 22.16 3.09 -4.05
N PHE A 249 22.82 2.56 -3.03
CA PHE A 249 23.72 3.34 -2.19
C PHE A 249 25.05 3.60 -2.87
N GLY A 250 25.54 2.64 -3.65
CA GLY A 250 26.77 2.75 -4.43
C GLY A 250 26.53 2.70 -5.94
N GLU A 251 27.57 3.06 -6.67
CA GLU A 251 27.64 2.87 -8.12
C GLU A 251 27.87 1.39 -8.46
N ASN A 252 27.19 0.91 -9.49
CA ASN A 252 27.45 -0.41 -10.06
C ASN A 252 28.73 -0.32 -10.91
N LYS A 253 29.68 -1.23 -10.66
CA LYS A 253 30.91 -1.30 -11.45
C LYS A 253 30.80 -2.35 -12.54
N TYR A 254 31.09 -1.96 -13.77
CA TYR A 254 31.14 -2.83 -14.94
C TYR A 254 32.56 -2.88 -15.49
N LYS A 255 33.10 -4.08 -15.66
CA LYS A 255 34.33 -4.30 -16.42
C LYS A 255 33.94 -4.58 -17.86
N THR A 256 34.30 -3.73 -18.82
CA THR A 256 33.91 -3.93 -20.23
C THR A 256 35.09 -3.85 -21.18
N THR A 257 34.98 -4.54 -22.32
CA THR A 257 35.87 -4.37 -23.46
C THR A 257 35.07 -4.59 -24.73
N ASN A 258 35.47 -3.93 -25.81
CA ASN A 258 34.91 -4.12 -27.15
C ASN A 258 35.73 -5.06 -28.02
N ASP A 259 36.90 -5.49 -27.53
CA ASP A 259 37.76 -6.47 -28.18
C ASP A 259 38.50 -7.30 -27.13
N ILE A 260 38.08 -8.56 -26.99
CA ILE A 260 38.65 -9.54 -26.06
C ILE A 260 40.14 -9.79 -26.33
N VAL A 261 40.60 -9.62 -27.58
CA VAL A 261 41.97 -9.98 -27.99
C VAL A 261 42.93 -8.82 -27.80
N ASN A 262 42.49 -7.60 -28.11
CA ASN A 262 43.40 -6.47 -28.27
C ASN A 262 43.27 -5.41 -27.16
N ASN A 263 42.14 -5.37 -26.44
CA ASN A 263 41.85 -4.29 -25.48
C ASN A 263 41.71 -4.84 -24.04
N PRO A 264 42.38 -4.21 -23.05
CA PRO A 264 42.19 -4.56 -21.65
C PRO A 264 40.76 -4.23 -21.20
N LEU A 265 40.30 -4.88 -20.12
CA LEU A 265 39.04 -4.51 -19.48
C LEU A 265 39.15 -3.11 -18.88
N GLU A 266 38.16 -2.28 -19.16
CA GLU A 266 37.96 -0.95 -18.58
C GLU A 266 36.94 -1.03 -17.45
N ASP A 267 37.24 -0.44 -16.30
CA ASP A 267 36.30 -0.27 -15.19
C ASP A 267 35.41 0.95 -15.45
N ILE A 268 34.10 0.74 -15.45
CA ILE A 268 33.09 1.77 -15.66
C ILE A 268 32.15 1.80 -14.47
N ASP A 269 32.05 2.96 -13.84
CA ASP A 269 31.10 3.23 -12.76
C ASP A 269 29.76 3.68 -13.34
N PHE A 270 28.66 3.13 -12.81
CA PHE A 270 27.31 3.40 -13.29
C PHE A 270 26.31 3.53 -12.14
N TYR A 271 25.63 4.67 -12.05
CA TYR A 271 24.62 4.91 -11.03
C TYR A 271 23.21 4.59 -11.55
N ALA A 272 22.72 3.38 -11.28
CA ALA A 272 21.35 3.00 -11.64
C ALA A 272 20.34 3.81 -10.79
N PHE A 273 19.25 4.31 -11.38
CA PHE A 273 18.10 4.77 -10.59
C PHE A 273 16.80 4.46 -11.31
N THR A 274 15.70 4.41 -10.57
CA THR A 274 14.37 4.27 -11.15
C THR A 274 13.39 5.19 -10.44
N ALA A 275 12.68 6.01 -11.22
CA ALA A 275 11.52 6.75 -10.77
C ALA A 275 10.28 6.20 -11.46
N THR A 276 9.20 5.99 -10.72
CA THR A 276 7.97 5.38 -11.21
C THR A 276 6.77 6.22 -10.77
N LEU A 277 5.95 6.64 -11.72
CA LEU A 277 4.61 7.14 -11.47
C LEU A 277 3.62 6.05 -11.86
N SER A 278 2.65 5.74 -11.00
CA SER A 278 1.63 4.74 -11.31
C SER A 278 0.24 5.21 -10.94
N GLY A 279 -0.75 4.78 -11.74
CA GLY A 279 -2.17 4.94 -11.47
C GLY A 279 -2.83 3.57 -11.46
N ASN A 280 -3.60 3.30 -10.42
CA ASN A 280 -4.24 2.02 -10.21
C ASN A 280 -5.73 2.22 -9.96
N THR A 281 -6.55 1.33 -10.50
CA THR A 281 -7.98 1.29 -10.19
C THR A 281 -8.44 -0.14 -9.97
N MET A 282 -9.38 -0.30 -9.05
CA MET A 282 -10.04 -1.56 -8.71
C MET A 282 -11.54 -1.40 -8.89
N LEU A 283 -12.17 -2.42 -9.48
CA LEU A 283 -13.60 -2.58 -9.59
C LEU A 283 -13.98 -4.00 -9.14
N GLU A 284 -14.64 -4.14 -7.99
CA GLU A 284 -15.07 -5.43 -7.45
C GLU A 284 -16.59 -5.57 -7.52
N TYR A 285 -17.08 -6.59 -8.20
CA TYR A 285 -18.50 -6.92 -8.28
C TYR A 285 -18.91 -7.86 -7.15
N SER A 286 -20.13 -7.69 -6.63
CA SER A 286 -20.68 -8.55 -5.57
C SER A 286 -20.87 -10.03 -5.95
N ARG A 287 -20.75 -10.34 -7.24
CA ARG A 287 -20.73 -11.72 -7.76
C ARG A 287 -19.39 -12.43 -7.53
N GLY A 288 -18.38 -11.74 -7.01
CA GLY A 288 -17.04 -12.30 -6.79
C GLY A 288 -16.19 -12.29 -8.06
N GLN A 289 -16.32 -11.22 -8.84
CA GLN A 289 -15.46 -10.91 -9.97
C GLN A 289 -14.81 -9.56 -9.66
N SER A 290 -13.56 -9.35 -10.04
CA SER A 290 -12.90 -8.05 -9.90
C SER A 290 -12.04 -7.73 -11.09
N ILE A 291 -11.90 -6.44 -11.37
CA ILE A 291 -11.04 -5.89 -12.41
C ILE A 291 -10.07 -4.95 -11.72
N PHE A 292 -8.79 -5.12 -12.00
CA PHE A 292 -7.74 -4.19 -11.62
C PHE A 292 -7.15 -3.62 -12.90
N ILE A 293 -6.85 -2.33 -12.92
CA ILE A 293 -6.13 -1.73 -14.04
C ILE A 293 -4.99 -0.92 -13.46
N LYS A 294 -3.79 -1.22 -13.96
CA LYS A 294 -2.55 -0.57 -13.56
C LYS A 294 -1.90 0.09 -14.76
N GLY A 295 -1.60 1.37 -14.63
CA GLY A 295 -0.72 2.11 -15.53
C GLY A 295 0.55 2.51 -14.78
N LYS A 296 1.72 2.34 -15.42
CA LYS A 296 3.00 2.79 -14.88
C LYS A 296 3.76 3.58 -15.92
N LEU A 297 4.29 4.72 -15.54
CA LEU A 297 5.29 5.47 -16.27
C LEU A 297 6.59 5.37 -15.48
N ASN A 298 7.62 4.72 -16.04
CA ASN A 298 8.92 4.59 -15.40
C ASN A 298 9.97 5.41 -16.15
N LEU A 299 10.88 6.00 -15.39
CA LEU A 299 12.11 6.62 -15.86
C LEU A 299 13.29 5.90 -15.23
N LYS A 300 14.16 5.32 -16.03
CA LYS A 300 15.28 4.49 -15.57
C LYS A 300 16.57 5.00 -16.18
N ASN A 301 17.60 5.21 -15.35
CA ASN A 301 18.96 5.26 -15.87
C ASN A 301 19.42 3.83 -16.09
N ASN A 302 19.74 3.48 -17.33
CA ASN A 302 19.97 2.11 -17.77
C ASN A 302 21.26 2.03 -18.61
N ASN A 303 21.66 0.81 -18.96
CA ASN A 303 22.77 0.57 -19.87
C ASN A 303 22.54 -0.71 -20.67
N ASN A 304 23.34 -0.91 -21.72
CA ASN A 304 23.23 -2.07 -22.59
C ASN A 304 23.52 -3.41 -21.87
N VAL A 305 24.40 -3.44 -20.87
CA VAL A 305 24.67 -4.65 -20.08
C VAL A 305 23.41 -5.13 -19.35
N ILE A 306 22.64 -4.21 -18.76
CA ILE A 306 21.38 -4.52 -18.07
C ILE A 306 20.28 -4.90 -19.07
N VAL A 307 20.10 -4.12 -20.14
CA VAL A 307 19.03 -4.34 -21.14
C VAL A 307 19.19 -5.68 -21.85
N ASP A 308 20.40 -6.00 -22.27
CA ASP A 308 20.68 -7.26 -22.96
C ASP A 308 20.88 -8.43 -21.99
N ASN A 309 20.81 -8.18 -20.67
CA ASN A 309 21.05 -9.16 -19.62
C ASN A 309 22.34 -9.97 -19.90
N LEU A 310 23.41 -9.26 -20.26
CA LEU A 310 24.68 -9.88 -20.63
C LEU A 310 25.26 -10.67 -19.46
N THR A 311 25.89 -11.80 -19.76
CA THR A 311 26.61 -12.59 -18.77
C THR A 311 28.09 -12.23 -18.83
N ALA A 312 28.69 -11.98 -17.67
CA ALA A 312 30.12 -11.73 -17.60
C ALA A 312 30.89 -13.00 -18.00
N THR A 313 31.95 -12.84 -18.78
CA THR A 313 32.84 -13.93 -19.20
C THR A 313 34.21 -13.75 -18.57
N PRO A 314 34.94 -14.85 -18.28
CA PRO A 314 36.30 -14.76 -17.76
C PRO A 314 37.27 -14.26 -18.83
N PHE A 315 38.10 -13.28 -18.46
CA PHE A 315 39.20 -12.74 -19.24
C PHE A 315 40.51 -13.07 -18.57
N GLN A 316 41.47 -13.55 -19.36
CA GLN A 316 42.82 -13.81 -18.90
C GLN A 316 43.79 -12.92 -19.66
N THR A 317 44.50 -12.05 -18.94
CA THR A 317 45.66 -11.38 -19.53
C THR A 317 46.86 -12.29 -19.38
N THR A 318 47.70 -12.33 -20.41
CA THR A 318 48.93 -13.12 -20.38
C THR A 318 50.13 -12.22 -20.62
N THR A 319 51.25 -12.54 -19.97
CA THR A 319 52.54 -11.92 -20.26
C THR A 319 53.57 -13.01 -20.53
N LEU A 320 54.60 -12.67 -21.30
CA LEU A 320 55.74 -13.57 -21.52
C LEU A 320 56.66 -13.53 -20.29
N GLY A 321 56.72 -14.64 -19.57
CA GLY A 321 57.65 -14.87 -18.48
C GLY A 321 59.07 -15.22 -18.98
N TYR A 322 60.00 -15.37 -18.04
CA TYR A 322 61.38 -15.77 -18.34
C TYR A 322 61.42 -17.12 -19.09
N GLY A 323 62.16 -17.17 -20.21
CA GLY A 323 62.24 -18.36 -21.06
C GLY A 323 61.11 -18.53 -22.08
N GLY A 324 60.26 -17.50 -22.30
CA GLY A 324 59.22 -17.52 -23.33
C GLY A 324 57.94 -18.27 -22.94
N ILE A 325 57.76 -18.56 -21.65
CA ILE A 325 56.54 -19.20 -21.12
C ILE A 325 55.47 -18.13 -20.96
N THR A 326 54.30 -18.33 -21.58
CA THR A 326 53.12 -17.50 -21.38
C THR A 326 52.57 -17.73 -19.97
N VAL A 327 52.58 -16.69 -19.13
CA VAL A 327 52.05 -16.71 -17.77
C VAL A 327 50.75 -15.90 -17.74
N VAL A 328 49.68 -16.50 -17.23
CA VAL A 328 48.42 -15.78 -16.94
C VAL A 328 48.67 -14.84 -15.78
N THR A 329 48.53 -13.53 -16.02
CA THR A 329 48.86 -12.49 -15.04
C THR A 329 47.66 -11.97 -14.27
N ASN A 330 46.49 -11.88 -14.91
CA ASN A 330 45.22 -11.58 -14.25
C ASN A 330 44.12 -12.47 -14.83
N SER A 331 43.16 -12.84 -13.99
CA SER A 331 41.90 -13.45 -14.40
C SER A 331 40.78 -12.61 -13.80
N ASP A 332 40.03 -11.91 -14.65
CA ASP A 332 38.92 -11.04 -14.26
C ASP A 332 37.70 -11.36 -15.10
N ASP A 333 36.50 -11.33 -14.51
CA ASP A 333 35.27 -11.45 -15.28
C ASP A 333 34.81 -10.07 -15.78
N GLY A 334 34.37 -9.98 -17.03
CA GLY A 334 33.93 -8.73 -17.66
C GLY A 334 32.87 -8.96 -18.73
N TYR A 335 32.39 -7.89 -19.37
CA TYR A 335 31.41 -7.95 -20.44
C TYR A 335 32.06 -7.57 -21.77
N ASN A 336 31.86 -8.40 -22.80
CA ASN A 336 32.31 -8.10 -24.15
C ASN A 336 31.27 -7.23 -24.88
N THR A 337 31.35 -5.92 -24.69
CA THR A 337 30.46 -4.92 -25.30
C THR A 337 31.08 -3.53 -25.23
N ASP A 338 30.73 -2.66 -26.18
CA ASP A 338 30.91 -1.20 -26.02
C ASP A 338 29.88 -0.71 -24.99
N PHE A 339 30.30 -0.42 -23.77
CA PHE A 339 29.38 0.04 -22.73
C PHE A 339 28.69 1.34 -23.16
N ASN A 340 27.36 1.36 -23.06
CA ASN A 340 26.60 2.58 -23.29
C ASN A 340 25.53 2.78 -22.22
N GLN A 341 25.51 3.97 -21.65
CA GLN A 341 24.53 4.42 -20.66
C GLN A 341 23.49 5.31 -21.31
N PHE A 342 22.23 5.09 -20.95
CA PHE A 342 21.12 5.87 -21.50
C PHE A 342 19.93 5.90 -20.54
N LEU A 343 19.08 6.90 -20.75
CA LEU A 343 17.82 7.04 -20.03
C LEU A 343 16.73 6.29 -20.80
N THR A 344 16.03 5.38 -20.12
CA THR A 344 14.86 4.68 -20.66
C THR A 344 13.61 5.23 -20.01
N THR A 345 12.67 5.72 -20.84
CA THR A 345 11.30 5.98 -20.40
C THR A 345 10.44 4.79 -20.79
N SER A 346 9.52 4.34 -19.94
CA SER A 346 8.62 3.24 -20.29
C SER A 346 7.20 3.49 -19.81
N LEU A 347 6.23 3.06 -20.61
CA LEU A 347 4.81 3.06 -20.28
C LEU A 347 4.30 1.62 -20.23
N THR A 348 3.89 1.16 -19.05
CA THR A 348 3.28 -0.15 -18.84
C THR A 348 1.78 -0.01 -18.61
N ILE A 349 0.98 -0.84 -19.26
CA ILE A 349 -0.45 -0.99 -19.00
C ILE A 349 -0.74 -2.45 -18.70
N GLU A 350 -1.37 -2.71 -17.55
CA GLU A 350 -1.65 -4.05 -17.05
C GLU A 350 -3.07 -4.10 -16.45
N PRO A 351 -4.08 -4.51 -17.23
CA PRO A 351 -5.36 -4.90 -16.66
C PRO A 351 -5.30 -6.33 -16.14
N THR A 352 -5.96 -6.58 -15.02
CA THR A 352 -6.09 -7.91 -14.43
C THR A 352 -7.56 -8.21 -14.12
N PHE A 353 -8.04 -9.34 -14.63
CA PHE A 353 -9.43 -9.77 -14.49
C PHE A 353 -9.52 -11.00 -13.61
N PHE A 354 -10.37 -10.97 -12.60
CA PHE A 354 -10.59 -12.07 -11.67
C PHE A 354 -11.95 -12.71 -11.84
N PHE A 355 -11.93 -14.03 -11.72
CA PHE A 355 -13.08 -14.89 -11.82
C PHE A 355 -13.13 -15.82 -10.60
N TRP A 356 -14.25 -16.54 -10.48
CA TRP A 356 -14.47 -17.55 -9.43
C TRP A 356 -14.16 -17.06 -8.02
N LYS A 357 -14.88 -16.02 -7.57
CA LYS A 357 -14.72 -15.40 -6.23
C LYS A 357 -13.33 -14.80 -6.01
N ASN A 358 -12.76 -14.19 -7.04
CA ASN A 358 -11.42 -13.62 -7.05
C ASN A 358 -10.33 -14.63 -6.67
N THR A 359 -10.41 -15.85 -7.20
CA THR A 359 -9.42 -16.91 -6.93
C THR A 359 -8.42 -17.04 -8.07
N ILE A 360 -8.89 -16.99 -9.32
CA ILE A 360 -8.05 -17.14 -10.52
C ILE A 360 -8.40 -15.99 -11.46
N GLY A 361 -7.40 -15.48 -12.16
CA GLY A 361 -7.57 -14.40 -13.10
C GLY A 361 -6.77 -14.53 -14.38
N PHE A 362 -6.80 -13.45 -15.15
CA PHE A 362 -6.04 -13.24 -16.38
C PHE A 362 -5.42 -11.84 -16.34
N SER A 363 -4.10 -11.73 -16.54
CA SER A 363 -3.34 -10.48 -16.44
C SER A 363 -2.47 -10.26 -17.68
N PRO A 364 -3.01 -9.72 -18.78
CA PRO A 364 -2.18 -9.23 -19.87
C PRO A 364 -1.47 -7.94 -19.46
N SER A 365 -0.24 -7.76 -19.92
CA SER A 365 0.52 -6.52 -19.76
C SER A 365 1.27 -6.22 -21.04
N ILE A 366 1.39 -4.93 -21.35
CA ILE A 366 2.25 -4.42 -22.41
C ILE A 366 3.08 -3.27 -21.86
N GLU A 367 4.36 -3.26 -22.20
CA GLU A 367 5.31 -2.23 -21.80
C GLU A 367 5.99 -1.67 -23.04
N PHE A 368 5.76 -0.40 -23.33
CA PHE A 368 6.43 0.35 -24.37
C PHE A 368 7.64 1.03 -23.77
N ASN A 369 8.84 0.73 -24.27
CA ASN A 369 10.06 1.42 -23.90
C ASN A 369 10.41 2.45 -24.98
N PHE A 370 10.96 3.58 -24.56
CA PHE A 370 11.30 4.72 -25.40
C PHE A 370 12.70 5.22 -25.07
N GLY A 371 13.34 5.84 -26.07
CA GLY A 371 14.70 6.36 -25.98
C GLY A 371 15.63 5.50 -26.81
N GLU A 372 16.83 5.25 -26.30
CA GLU A 372 17.79 4.36 -26.99
C GLU A 372 17.27 2.92 -27.03
N TYR A 373 16.70 2.43 -25.93
CA TYR A 373 15.96 1.18 -25.89
C TYR A 373 14.50 1.41 -26.30
N ASP A 374 14.22 1.27 -27.59
CA ASP A 374 12.88 1.38 -28.19
C ASP A 374 12.34 -0.01 -28.57
N LYS A 375 11.72 -0.68 -27.59
CA LYS A 375 11.15 -2.03 -27.75
C LYS A 375 9.88 -2.16 -26.94
N THR A 376 9.02 -3.09 -27.37
CA THR A 376 7.77 -3.42 -26.69
C THR A 376 7.88 -4.79 -26.03
N ASN A 377 7.71 -4.85 -24.73
CA ASN A 377 7.62 -6.11 -23.97
C ASN A 377 6.15 -6.44 -23.71
N TRP A 378 5.83 -7.72 -23.55
CA TRP A 378 4.49 -8.13 -23.15
C TRP A 378 4.50 -9.31 -22.18
N LYS A 379 3.43 -9.44 -21.40
CA LYS A 379 3.18 -10.54 -20.48
C LYS A 379 1.75 -11.01 -20.64
N LEU A 380 1.53 -12.32 -20.61
CA LEU A 380 0.25 -12.95 -20.37
C LEU A 380 0.36 -13.76 -19.08
N GLY A 381 -0.47 -13.41 -18.10
CA GLY A 381 -0.44 -14.02 -16.78
C GLY A 381 -1.74 -14.68 -16.36
N ILE A 382 -1.61 -15.71 -15.53
CA ILE A 382 -2.72 -16.35 -14.80
C ILE A 382 -2.45 -16.16 -13.30
N PRO A 383 -2.93 -15.06 -12.70
CA PRO A 383 -2.79 -14.83 -11.28
C PRO A 383 -3.75 -15.72 -10.49
N ILE A 384 -3.26 -16.24 -9.37
CA ILE A 384 -3.98 -17.10 -8.44
C ILE A 384 -3.82 -16.53 -7.03
N SER A 385 -4.96 -16.30 -6.37
CA SER A 385 -5.02 -15.79 -5.00
C SER A 385 -5.54 -16.87 -4.06
N LEU A 386 -4.67 -17.32 -3.14
CA LEU A 386 -5.02 -18.27 -2.10
C LEU A 386 -5.48 -17.51 -0.86
N LYS A 387 -6.71 -17.77 -0.44
CA LYS A 387 -7.37 -17.10 0.69
C LYS A 387 -7.34 -17.93 1.96
N ASP A 388 -7.30 -17.27 3.11
CA ASP A 388 -7.45 -17.90 4.41
C ASP A 388 -8.92 -18.24 4.73
N LYS A 389 -9.18 -18.74 5.94
CA LYS A 389 -10.52 -19.13 6.41
C LYS A 389 -11.48 -17.94 6.51
N GLU A 390 -10.96 -16.71 6.59
CA GLU A 390 -11.71 -15.47 6.64
C GLU A 390 -11.93 -14.87 5.23
N GLY A 391 -11.39 -15.53 4.19
CA GLY A 391 -11.49 -15.06 2.81
C GLY A 391 -10.46 -13.99 2.43
N LYS A 392 -9.46 -13.73 3.29
CA LYS A 392 -8.39 -12.76 3.04
C LYS A 392 -7.25 -13.40 2.26
N PRO A 393 -6.67 -12.73 1.25
CA PRO A 393 -5.52 -13.24 0.51
C PRO A 393 -4.30 -13.45 1.41
N LYS A 394 -3.70 -14.64 1.33
CA LYS A 394 -2.50 -15.02 2.10
C LYS A 394 -1.28 -15.22 1.20
N VAL A 395 -1.49 -15.85 0.05
CA VAL A 395 -0.44 -16.09 -0.95
C VAL A 395 -1.00 -15.76 -2.31
N ASN A 396 -0.30 -14.92 -3.06
CA ASN A 396 -0.63 -14.63 -4.45
C ASN A 396 0.55 -15.08 -5.31
N PHE A 397 0.26 -15.83 -6.36
CA PHE A 397 1.26 -16.19 -7.37
C PHE A 397 0.65 -16.08 -8.76
N GLU A 398 1.49 -15.91 -9.76
CA GLU A 398 1.09 -15.74 -11.15
C GLU A 398 1.97 -16.61 -12.03
N ILE A 399 1.32 -17.48 -12.82
CA ILE A 399 2.00 -18.16 -13.91
C ILE A 399 2.07 -17.16 -15.06
N GLN A 400 3.27 -16.87 -15.54
CA GLN A 400 3.50 -15.81 -16.52
C GLN A 400 4.21 -16.37 -17.74
N TRP A 401 3.69 -16.04 -18.92
CA TRP A 401 4.41 -16.12 -20.18
C TRP A 401 4.71 -14.69 -20.63
N LYS A 402 5.98 -14.33 -20.76
CA LYS A 402 6.39 -12.98 -21.15
C LYS A 402 7.40 -13.02 -22.29
N GLU A 403 7.35 -11.99 -23.11
CA GLU A 403 8.39 -11.67 -24.07
C GLU A 403 9.19 -10.47 -23.55
N VAL A 404 10.49 -10.64 -23.43
CA VAL A 404 11.44 -9.60 -23.06
C VAL A 404 12.39 -9.39 -24.22
N ASN A 405 12.32 -8.19 -24.80
CA ASN A 405 13.20 -7.78 -25.87
C ASN A 405 14.53 -7.27 -25.31
N THR A 406 15.57 -7.47 -26.09
CA THR A 406 16.88 -6.86 -25.94
C THR A 406 17.12 -5.93 -27.14
N PHE A 407 18.30 -5.33 -27.29
CA PHE A 407 18.59 -4.55 -28.50
C PHE A 407 18.50 -5.38 -29.78
N THR A 408 18.96 -6.63 -29.72
CA THR A 408 19.18 -7.49 -30.88
C THR A 408 18.31 -8.74 -30.92
N THR A 409 17.75 -9.17 -29.78
CA THR A 409 17.02 -10.44 -29.67
C THR A 409 15.72 -10.26 -28.89
N SER A 410 14.86 -11.28 -28.96
CA SER A 410 13.67 -11.39 -28.14
C SER A 410 13.66 -12.75 -27.45
N THR A 411 13.40 -12.75 -26.15
CA THR A 411 13.36 -13.97 -25.34
C THR A 411 11.96 -14.19 -24.78
N HIS A 412 11.40 -15.37 -25.04
CA HIS A 412 10.18 -15.83 -24.38
C HIS A 412 10.51 -16.56 -23.09
N LEU A 413 9.88 -16.15 -22.01
CA LEU A 413 10.07 -16.70 -20.67
C LEU A 413 8.74 -17.23 -20.16
N LEU A 414 8.73 -18.48 -19.71
CA LEU A 414 7.63 -19.05 -18.93
C LEU A 414 8.11 -19.22 -17.50
N GLY A 415 7.38 -18.65 -16.54
CA GLY A 415 7.79 -18.66 -15.14
C GLY A 415 6.64 -18.49 -14.18
N ILE A 416 6.97 -18.50 -12.89
CA ILE A 416 6.04 -18.23 -11.80
C ILE A 416 6.59 -17.06 -11.02
N SER A 417 5.78 -16.02 -10.86
CA SER A 417 6.02 -14.94 -9.91
C SER A 417 5.19 -15.22 -8.65
N ALA A 418 5.76 -15.03 -7.47
CA ALA A 418 5.06 -15.26 -6.21
C ALA A 418 5.37 -14.11 -5.25
N ASN A 419 4.35 -13.66 -4.54
CA ASN A 419 4.52 -12.70 -3.47
C ASN A 419 3.90 -13.22 -2.17
N PHE A 420 4.67 -13.07 -1.11
CA PHE A 420 4.31 -13.44 0.24
C PHE A 420 4.21 -12.15 1.05
N LEU A 421 3.00 -11.86 1.51
CA LEU A 421 2.74 -10.73 2.38
C LEU A 421 2.92 -11.17 3.83
N PHE A 422 3.92 -10.60 4.51
CA PHE A 422 4.21 -10.88 5.92
C PHE A 422 3.84 -9.68 6.78
N GLY A 423 3.17 -9.92 7.91
CA GLY A 423 2.84 -8.88 8.90
C GLY A 423 1.36 -8.47 8.93
N GLU A 424 1.02 -7.70 9.95
CA GLU A 424 -0.32 -7.17 10.16
C GLU A 424 -0.58 -5.93 9.28
N LEU A 425 -1.83 -5.75 8.87
CA LEU A 425 -2.29 -4.52 8.23
C LEU A 425 -2.16 -3.36 9.24
N ILE A 426 -1.72 -2.20 8.76
CA ILE A 426 -1.90 -0.93 9.46
C ILE A 426 -3.40 -0.72 9.50
N ASN A 427 -3.95 -0.75 10.70
CA ASN A 427 -5.33 -0.39 10.97
C ASN A 427 -5.32 0.85 11.87
#